data_AF-A0A1H4CP65-F1
#
_entry.id   AF-A0A1H4CP65-F1
#
_cell.length_a   1.000
_cell.length_b   1.000
_cell.length_c   1.000
_cell.angle_alpha   90.00
_cell.angle_beta   90.00
_cell.angle_gamma   90.00
#
_symmetry.space_group_name_H-M   'P 1'
#
loop_
_entity.id
_entity.type
_entity.pdbx_description
1 polymer ?
#
loop_
_entity_poly.entity_id
_entity_poly.type
_entity_poly.pdbx_seq_one_letter_code
_entity_poly.pdbx_strand_id
1 'polypeptide(L)'
;MNTVGNDETFSDDIRALRKERAKIKSRRDDIVIFPNGDNWFVFDDDANRIFEVLGWQTSEKLMDEGAISWMNLSDEGREALLLTDLNPISLWKHAEINVAGWSSEEDYKADRLSLAQQTLDYLLQFNRNDHAIVNLGKFPIYSKDGDIDTTEDICFVDFDGRGSVNLFTESGKTINLVYGQEWNMMGGGDYIISTGNMLNTQLEDVKHTLLNYNSVEMQRQLKTDDIMEEYNSFLSKYRYDHVLTEQQDFYEALGDDAVSMASKYHLKLWDRDAGNGLVVPMVMLNINQVDKVLSEADDVLIEESRIMESRDELAVKPSPLNEGLNETLHFNESGIKKTRNGDYMVWARLNGVDLPDKEITPEMGIRYLRLTGGAEKEVLLRSALQQSYGTEISQLASRSQSAMVKI
;
A
#
# COMPACT_ATOMS: atom_id res chain seq x y z
N MET A 1 20.31 -23.43 2.79
CA MET A 1 21.26 -23.43 1.65
C MET A 1 20.71 -24.40 0.63
N ASN A 2 19.93 -23.90 -0.32
CA ASN A 2 19.46 -24.72 -1.44
C ASN A 2 20.59 -24.78 -2.47
N THR A 3 20.95 -26.00 -2.85
CA THR A 3 22.02 -26.29 -3.80
C THR A 3 21.62 -25.84 -5.19
N VAL A 4 22.46 -25.01 -5.82
CA VAL A 4 22.38 -24.70 -7.26
C VAL A 4 22.40 -26.02 -8.02
N GLY A 5 21.31 -26.36 -8.71
CA GLY A 5 21.27 -27.51 -9.59
C GLY A 5 22.18 -27.31 -10.80
N ASN A 6 22.80 -28.38 -11.30
CA ASN A 6 23.42 -28.32 -12.62
C ASN A 6 22.31 -28.24 -13.70
N ASP A 7 22.52 -27.46 -14.76
CA ASP A 7 21.55 -27.20 -15.83
C ASP A 7 21.04 -28.48 -16.52
N GLU A 8 21.91 -29.49 -16.63
CA GLU A 8 21.56 -30.80 -17.18
C GLU A 8 20.55 -31.54 -16.30
N THR A 9 20.69 -31.44 -14.96
CA THR A 9 19.77 -32.09 -14.01
C THR A 9 18.37 -31.50 -14.12
N PHE A 10 18.25 -30.16 -14.15
CA PHE A 10 16.96 -29.48 -14.33
C PHE A 10 16.27 -29.90 -15.64
N SER A 11 17.02 -29.96 -16.73
CA SER A 11 16.50 -30.33 -18.05
C SER A 11 15.94 -31.76 -18.08
N ASP A 12 16.61 -32.69 -17.40
CA ASP A 12 16.17 -34.08 -17.31
C ASP A 12 14.93 -34.24 -16.42
N ASP A 13 14.86 -33.49 -15.31
CA ASP A 13 13.69 -33.47 -14.42
C ASP A 13 12.44 -32.97 -15.16
N ILE A 14 12.57 -31.88 -15.94
CA ILE A 14 11.49 -31.36 -16.79
C ILE A 14 11.03 -32.39 -17.84
N ARG A 15 11.96 -33.08 -18.50
CA ARG A 15 11.60 -34.12 -19.48
C ARG A 15 10.86 -35.30 -18.81
N ALA A 16 11.22 -35.65 -17.58
CA ALA A 16 10.51 -36.66 -16.79
C ALA A 16 9.09 -36.17 -16.44
N LEU A 17 8.95 -34.93 -15.99
CA LEU A 17 7.65 -34.30 -15.70
C LEU A 17 6.72 -34.27 -16.92
N ARG A 18 7.23 -33.89 -18.10
CA ARG A 18 6.44 -33.94 -19.36
C ARG A 18 5.91 -35.34 -19.65
N LYS A 19 6.72 -36.39 -19.42
CA LYS A 19 6.30 -37.80 -19.60
C LYS A 19 5.22 -38.19 -18.60
N GLU A 20 5.31 -37.76 -17.34
CA GLU A 20 4.27 -38.00 -16.34
C GLU A 20 2.98 -37.25 -16.67
N ARG A 21 3.07 -35.96 -17.02
CA ARG A 21 1.92 -35.14 -17.44
C ARG A 21 1.20 -35.75 -18.64
N ALA A 22 1.93 -36.29 -19.62
CA ALA A 22 1.35 -36.95 -20.80
C ALA A 22 0.51 -38.21 -20.48
N LYS A 23 0.68 -38.83 -19.31
CA LYS A 23 -0.14 -39.97 -18.86
C LYS A 23 -1.53 -39.52 -18.39
N ILE A 24 -1.72 -38.24 -18.08
CA ILE A 24 -2.96 -37.66 -17.58
C ILE A 24 -3.93 -37.37 -18.75
N LYS A 25 -4.34 -38.42 -19.47
CA LYS A 25 -5.13 -38.31 -20.72
C LYS A 25 -6.58 -37.85 -20.52
N SER A 26 -7.13 -37.94 -19.32
CA SER A 26 -8.54 -37.65 -19.02
C SER A 26 -8.81 -36.26 -18.45
N ARG A 27 -7.78 -35.41 -18.32
CA ARG A 27 -7.83 -34.10 -17.64
C ARG A 27 -6.96 -33.06 -18.36
N ARG A 28 -7.08 -33.01 -19.69
CA ARG A 28 -6.20 -32.20 -20.54
C ARG A 28 -6.34 -30.70 -20.29
N ASP A 29 -7.49 -30.29 -19.76
CA ASP A 29 -7.82 -28.90 -19.47
C ASP A 29 -7.48 -28.51 -18.03
N ASP A 30 -7.19 -29.48 -17.16
CA ASP A 30 -6.85 -29.23 -15.76
C ASP A 30 -5.46 -28.59 -15.64
N ILE A 31 -5.28 -27.76 -14.62
CA ILE A 31 -3.94 -27.32 -14.19
C ILE A 31 -3.35 -28.43 -13.32
N VAL A 32 -2.19 -28.96 -13.70
CA VAL A 32 -1.54 -30.07 -12.98
C VAL A 32 -0.44 -29.55 -12.07
N ILE A 33 -0.57 -29.82 -10.76
CA ILE A 33 0.41 -29.43 -9.74
C ILE A 33 1.17 -30.67 -9.26
N PHE A 34 2.50 -30.58 -9.23
CA PHE A 34 3.40 -31.65 -8.81
C PHE A 34 3.98 -31.36 -7.42
N PRO A 35 4.12 -32.35 -6.53
CA PRO A 35 4.84 -32.19 -5.28
C PRO A 35 6.35 -32.03 -5.54
N ASN A 36 6.98 -31.07 -4.85
CA ASN A 36 8.41 -30.75 -4.94
C ASN A 36 8.99 -30.53 -3.52
N GLY A 37 9.37 -31.63 -2.86
CA GLY A 37 9.72 -31.60 -1.43
C GLY A 37 8.55 -31.12 -0.58
N ASP A 38 8.78 -30.09 0.23
CA ASP A 38 7.73 -29.45 1.07
C ASP A 38 6.87 -28.43 0.30
N ASN A 39 7.15 -28.21 -0.99
CA ASN A 39 6.45 -27.24 -1.83
C ASN A 39 5.76 -27.92 -3.02
N TRP A 40 5.18 -27.10 -3.88
CA TRP A 40 4.47 -27.49 -5.09
C TRP A 40 5.15 -26.88 -6.32
N PHE A 41 4.96 -27.50 -7.48
CA PHE A 41 5.60 -27.10 -8.73
C PHE A 41 4.64 -27.21 -9.91
N VAL A 42 4.65 -26.20 -10.77
CA VAL A 42 3.90 -26.15 -12.04
C VAL A 42 4.82 -25.66 -13.14
N PHE A 43 4.59 -26.13 -14.36
CA PHE A 43 5.45 -25.84 -15.49
C PHE A 43 4.70 -25.86 -16.83
N ASP A 44 5.34 -25.33 -17.86
CA ASP A 44 4.85 -25.29 -19.24
C ASP A 44 3.48 -24.56 -19.32
N ASP A 45 2.57 -25.04 -20.17
CA ASP A 45 1.19 -24.57 -20.30
C ASP A 45 0.48 -24.30 -18.97
N ASP A 46 0.72 -25.12 -17.93
CA ASP A 46 0.02 -24.97 -16.65
C ASP A 46 0.52 -23.73 -15.88
N ALA A 47 1.83 -23.45 -15.93
CA ALA A 47 2.42 -22.25 -15.34
C ALA A 47 2.01 -20.99 -16.13
N ASN A 48 2.00 -21.07 -17.47
CA ASN A 48 1.58 -19.96 -18.33
C ASN A 48 0.13 -19.56 -18.07
N ARG A 49 -0.77 -20.53 -17.88
CA ARG A 49 -2.17 -20.25 -17.58
C ARG A 49 -2.38 -19.59 -16.22
N ILE A 50 -1.56 -19.94 -15.24
CA ILE A 50 -1.57 -19.26 -13.94
C ILE A 50 -1.09 -17.82 -14.11
N PHE A 51 0.00 -17.59 -14.83
CA PHE A 51 0.49 -16.24 -15.15
C PHE A 51 -0.55 -15.41 -15.91
N GLU A 52 -1.24 -15.99 -16.90
CA GLU A 52 -2.25 -15.28 -17.69
C GLU A 52 -3.45 -14.78 -16.86
N VAL A 53 -3.80 -15.50 -15.79
CA VAL A 53 -4.97 -15.17 -14.96
C VAL A 53 -4.59 -14.40 -13.70
N LEU A 54 -3.47 -14.72 -13.06
CA LEU A 54 -3.07 -14.11 -11.78
C LEU A 54 -1.87 -13.19 -11.90
N GLY A 55 -1.17 -13.18 -13.03
CA GLY A 55 0.06 -12.40 -13.21
C GLY A 55 1.24 -12.88 -12.36
N TRP A 56 1.15 -14.07 -11.76
CA TRP A 56 2.23 -14.64 -10.94
C TRP A 56 3.45 -14.93 -11.79
N GLN A 57 4.58 -14.32 -11.46
CA GLN A 57 5.78 -14.37 -12.25
C GLN A 57 6.25 -15.82 -12.44
N THR A 58 6.62 -16.14 -13.66
CA THR A 58 7.29 -17.39 -14.02
C THR A 58 8.78 -17.18 -14.17
N SER A 59 9.54 -18.19 -13.80
CA SER A 59 10.92 -18.37 -14.28
C SER A 59 10.87 -19.00 -15.68
N GLU A 60 11.84 -18.67 -16.53
CA GLU A 60 11.90 -19.14 -17.92
C GLU A 60 13.28 -19.65 -18.32
N LYS A 61 13.33 -20.69 -19.16
CA LYS A 61 14.57 -21.28 -19.66
C LYS A 61 14.39 -21.77 -21.07
N LEU A 62 15.35 -21.48 -21.92
CA LEU A 62 15.39 -22.03 -23.27
C LEU A 62 16.01 -23.43 -23.25
N MET A 63 15.24 -24.42 -23.70
CA MET A 63 15.71 -25.80 -23.92
C MET A 63 15.72 -26.12 -25.42
N ASP A 64 16.36 -27.23 -25.80
CA ASP A 64 16.38 -27.72 -27.19
C ASP A 64 14.97 -27.92 -27.77
N GLU A 65 13.99 -28.21 -26.90
CA GLU A 65 12.60 -28.49 -27.25
C GLU A 65 11.70 -27.24 -27.23
N GLY A 66 12.26 -26.07 -26.89
CA GLY A 66 11.53 -24.81 -26.73
C GLY A 66 11.75 -24.15 -25.37
N ALA A 67 11.18 -22.96 -25.20
CA ALA A 67 11.15 -22.31 -23.89
C ALA A 67 10.23 -23.08 -22.93
N ILE A 68 10.64 -23.16 -21.67
CA ILE A 68 9.81 -23.64 -20.57
C ILE A 68 9.63 -22.53 -19.55
N SER A 69 8.38 -22.35 -19.12
CA SER A 69 8.02 -21.53 -17.97
C SER A 69 7.76 -22.43 -16.77
N TRP A 70 8.13 -22.00 -15.57
CA TRP A 70 7.76 -22.71 -14.34
C TRP A 70 7.63 -21.75 -13.16
N MET A 71 6.98 -22.22 -12.10
CA MET A 71 6.94 -21.54 -10.81
C MET A 71 6.84 -22.55 -9.67
N ASN A 72 7.45 -22.22 -8.53
CA ASN A 72 7.14 -22.89 -7.28
C ASN A 72 5.87 -22.30 -6.70
N LEU A 73 5.06 -23.16 -6.09
CA LEU A 73 3.85 -22.79 -5.40
C LEU A 73 4.00 -23.07 -3.91
N SER A 74 3.69 -22.08 -3.07
CA SER A 74 3.54 -22.28 -1.63
C SER A 74 2.19 -22.95 -1.31
N ASP A 75 1.96 -23.35 -0.06
CA ASP A 75 0.64 -23.82 0.35
C ASP A 75 -0.41 -22.70 0.24
N GLU A 76 -0.04 -21.47 0.58
CA GLU A 76 -0.88 -20.27 0.41
C GLU A 76 -1.20 -20.03 -1.06
N GLY A 77 -0.20 -20.11 -1.95
CA GLY A 77 -0.43 -20.01 -3.38
C GLY A 77 -1.34 -21.12 -3.92
N ARG A 78 -1.17 -22.36 -3.43
CA ARG A 78 -2.07 -23.46 -3.79
C ARG A 78 -3.50 -23.20 -3.30
N GLU A 79 -3.68 -22.72 -2.08
CA GLU A 79 -5.00 -22.34 -1.56
C GLU A 79 -5.61 -21.20 -2.36
N ALA A 80 -4.79 -20.21 -2.73
CA ALA A 80 -5.24 -19.11 -3.56
C ALA A 80 -5.72 -19.55 -4.94
N LEU A 81 -4.99 -20.45 -5.60
CA LEU A 81 -5.40 -21.03 -6.88
C LEU A 81 -6.75 -21.74 -6.79
N LEU A 82 -7.01 -22.48 -5.71
CA LEU A 82 -8.27 -23.21 -5.52
C LEU A 82 -9.50 -22.30 -5.44
N LEU A 83 -9.31 -21.00 -5.22
CA LEU A 83 -10.36 -20.01 -5.11
C LEU A 83 -10.55 -19.17 -6.37
N THR A 84 -9.74 -19.42 -7.40
CA THR A 84 -9.90 -18.80 -8.72
C THR A 84 -10.88 -19.57 -9.61
N ASP A 85 -11.42 -18.89 -10.63
CA ASP A 85 -12.24 -19.50 -11.67
C ASP A 85 -11.41 -20.25 -12.74
N LEU A 86 -10.16 -20.62 -12.43
CA LEU A 86 -9.33 -21.44 -13.30
C LEU A 86 -9.94 -22.83 -13.49
N ASN A 87 -9.52 -23.51 -14.57
CA ASN A 87 -9.92 -24.90 -14.82
C ASN A 87 -9.57 -25.80 -13.61
N PRO A 88 -10.22 -26.98 -13.49
CA PRO A 88 -10.05 -27.84 -12.33
C PRO A 88 -8.57 -28.12 -12.03
N ILE A 89 -8.20 -27.99 -10.76
CA ILE A 89 -6.82 -28.21 -10.32
C ILE A 89 -6.64 -29.68 -9.98
N SER A 90 -5.66 -30.31 -10.63
CA SER A 90 -5.32 -31.73 -10.45
C SER A 90 -4.00 -31.88 -9.70
N LEU A 91 -4.09 -32.37 -8.46
CA LEU A 91 -2.92 -32.66 -7.65
C LEU A 91 -2.31 -34.01 -8.01
N TRP A 92 -1.08 -34.02 -8.53
CA TRP A 92 -0.43 -35.24 -8.99
C TRP A 92 0.56 -35.82 -7.97
N LYS A 93 0.04 -36.59 -7.00
CA LYS A 93 0.82 -37.11 -5.86
C LYS A 93 1.79 -38.26 -6.18
N HIS A 94 1.88 -38.73 -7.43
CA HIS A 94 2.64 -39.94 -7.78
C HIS A 94 4.05 -39.68 -8.33
N ALA A 95 4.45 -38.42 -8.46
CA ALA A 95 5.78 -38.02 -8.87
C ALA A 95 6.27 -36.91 -7.93
N GLU A 96 6.88 -37.30 -6.81
CA GLU A 96 7.70 -36.38 -6.02
C GLU A 96 9.01 -36.19 -6.79
N ILE A 97 9.32 -34.94 -7.12
CA ILE A 97 10.53 -34.57 -7.82
C ILE A 97 11.25 -33.54 -6.96
N ASN A 98 12.56 -33.46 -7.09
CA ASN A 98 13.36 -32.42 -6.47
C ASN A 98 13.94 -31.58 -7.60
N VAL A 99 13.12 -30.71 -8.19
CA VAL A 99 13.59 -29.83 -9.26
C VAL A 99 14.60 -28.89 -8.63
N ALA A 100 15.88 -29.14 -8.91
CA ALA A 100 16.97 -28.41 -8.28
C ALA A 100 16.83 -26.91 -8.56
N GLY A 101 16.90 -26.11 -7.49
CA GLY A 101 16.60 -24.69 -7.49
C GLY A 101 17.44 -23.87 -8.47
N TRP A 102 16.82 -22.77 -8.91
CA TRP A 102 17.31 -21.62 -9.68
C TRP A 102 18.68 -21.76 -10.37
N SER A 103 18.68 -21.68 -11.71
CA SER A 103 19.91 -21.66 -12.51
C SER A 103 20.58 -20.29 -12.60
N SER A 104 19.87 -19.22 -12.20
CA SER A 104 20.36 -17.83 -12.30
C SER A 104 19.81 -16.93 -11.18
N GLU A 105 20.39 -15.74 -11.04
CA GLU A 105 19.87 -14.68 -10.16
C GLU A 105 18.50 -14.18 -10.63
N GLU A 106 18.24 -14.20 -11.95
CA GLU A 106 16.94 -13.85 -12.54
C GLU A 106 15.87 -14.88 -12.16
N ASP A 107 16.19 -16.17 -12.22
CA ASP A 107 15.30 -17.25 -11.78
C ASP A 107 14.97 -17.12 -10.29
N TYR A 108 15.98 -16.81 -9.48
CA TYR A 108 15.79 -16.55 -8.05
C TYR A 108 14.85 -15.37 -7.81
N LYS A 109 15.05 -14.25 -8.51
CA LYS A 109 14.20 -13.07 -8.37
C LYS A 109 12.76 -13.35 -8.82
N ALA A 110 12.58 -14.04 -9.95
CA ALA A 110 11.27 -14.42 -10.47
C ALA A 110 10.51 -15.31 -9.49
N ASP A 111 11.17 -16.29 -8.88
CA ASP A 111 10.58 -17.16 -7.87
C ASP A 111 10.18 -16.41 -6.60
N ARG A 112 11.08 -15.56 -6.06
CA ARG A 112 10.77 -14.73 -4.89
C ARG A 112 9.59 -13.80 -5.14
N LEU A 113 9.50 -13.26 -6.35
CA LEU A 113 8.38 -12.42 -6.74
C LEU A 113 7.09 -13.23 -6.82
N SER A 114 7.12 -14.40 -7.48
CA SER A 114 5.98 -15.31 -7.57
C SER A 114 5.43 -15.68 -6.20
N LEU A 115 6.30 -16.05 -5.25
CA LEU A 115 5.89 -16.41 -3.89
C LEU A 115 5.29 -15.21 -3.14
N ALA A 116 5.83 -14.01 -3.31
CA ALA A 116 5.27 -12.80 -2.71
C ALA A 116 3.89 -12.46 -3.29
N GLN A 117 3.69 -12.63 -4.59
CA GLN A 117 2.40 -12.46 -5.26
C GLN A 117 1.37 -13.48 -4.74
N GLN A 118 1.78 -14.74 -4.58
CA GLN A 118 0.96 -15.80 -3.98
C GLN A 118 0.49 -15.47 -2.56
N THR A 119 1.38 -14.99 -1.69
CA THR A 119 1.01 -14.56 -0.34
C THR A 119 0.00 -13.42 -0.36
N LEU A 120 0.21 -12.42 -1.22
CA LEU A 120 -0.70 -11.27 -1.34
C LEU A 120 -2.08 -11.68 -1.85
N ASP A 121 -2.16 -12.51 -2.88
CA ASP A 121 -3.42 -13.02 -3.41
C ASP A 121 -4.16 -13.93 -2.42
N TYR A 122 -3.43 -14.74 -1.66
CA TYR A 122 -4.00 -15.51 -0.56
C TYR A 122 -4.61 -14.58 0.51
N LEU A 123 -3.88 -13.54 0.92
CA LEU A 123 -4.38 -12.58 1.91
C LEU A 123 -5.60 -11.79 1.43
N LEU A 124 -5.62 -11.40 0.15
CA LEU A 124 -6.75 -10.70 -0.46
C LEU A 124 -8.08 -11.44 -0.31
N GLN A 125 -8.07 -12.78 -0.20
CA GLN A 125 -9.28 -13.59 -0.03
C GLN A 125 -9.95 -13.41 1.33
N PHE A 126 -9.19 -13.02 2.35
CA PHE A 126 -9.72 -12.77 3.69
C PHE A 126 -10.32 -11.37 3.82
N ASN A 127 -10.00 -10.49 2.87
CA ASN A 127 -10.47 -9.12 2.84
C ASN A 127 -11.74 -8.99 1.98
N ARG A 128 -12.88 -9.53 2.46
CA ARG A 128 -14.18 -9.79 1.78
C ARG A 128 -14.84 -8.61 1.01
N ASN A 129 -14.11 -7.96 0.12
CA ASN A 129 -14.37 -6.65 -0.45
C ASN A 129 -14.45 -5.51 0.59
N ASP A 130 -13.78 -5.70 1.71
CA ASP A 130 -13.71 -4.72 2.80
C ASP A 130 -12.41 -3.90 2.69
N HIS A 131 -12.38 -2.67 3.21
CA HIS A 131 -11.12 -1.92 3.30
C HIS A 131 -10.43 -2.25 4.62
N ALA A 132 -9.14 -2.58 4.58
CA ALA A 132 -8.35 -2.89 5.76
C ALA A 132 -6.93 -2.34 5.65
N ILE A 133 -6.46 -1.70 6.71
CA ILE A 133 -5.07 -1.23 6.83
C ILE A 133 -4.35 -2.10 7.86
N VAL A 134 -3.22 -2.65 7.46
CA VAL A 134 -2.37 -3.53 8.28
C VAL A 134 -1.04 -2.83 8.53
N ASN A 135 -0.61 -2.76 9.78
CA ASN A 135 0.74 -2.30 10.12
C ASN A 135 1.72 -3.48 10.02
N LEU A 136 2.86 -3.27 9.37
CA LEU A 136 3.92 -4.29 9.23
C LEU A 136 5.15 -4.01 10.11
N GLY A 137 5.11 -2.98 10.94
CA GLY A 137 6.26 -2.42 11.62
C GLY A 137 7.18 -1.69 10.64
N LYS A 138 8.35 -1.26 11.13
CA LYS A 138 9.41 -0.69 10.26
C LYS A 138 10.22 -1.79 9.62
N PHE A 139 10.24 -1.82 8.29
CA PHE A 139 11.07 -2.78 7.55
C PHE A 139 11.78 -2.15 6.35
N PRO A 140 13.12 -2.24 6.28
CA PRO A 140 13.87 -1.62 5.20
C PRO A 140 13.62 -2.35 3.89
N ILE A 141 13.35 -1.56 2.85
CA ILE A 141 13.33 -2.03 1.47
C ILE A 141 14.62 -1.57 0.82
N TYR A 142 15.29 -2.51 0.16
CA TYR A 142 16.41 -2.21 -0.71
C TYR A 142 15.89 -2.18 -2.14
N SER A 143 15.58 -0.99 -2.65
CA SER A 143 15.27 -0.80 -4.07
C SER A 143 16.53 -0.38 -4.81
N LYS A 144 16.89 -1.13 -5.86
CA LYS A 144 17.92 -0.71 -6.83
C LYS A 144 17.30 0.18 -7.91
N ASP A 145 16.67 1.29 -7.53
CA ASP A 145 16.23 2.30 -8.50
C ASP A 145 17.44 3.13 -8.94
N GLY A 146 18.12 2.70 -10.01
CA GLY A 146 19.13 3.45 -10.77
C GLY A 146 20.26 4.10 -9.95
N ASP A 147 21.42 3.45 -9.83
CA ASP A 147 22.66 3.93 -9.19
C ASP A 147 22.56 4.46 -7.73
N ILE A 148 21.38 4.51 -7.12
CA ILE A 148 21.16 4.94 -5.75
C ILE A 148 20.42 3.82 -5.01
N ASP A 149 21.12 3.14 -4.10
CA ASP A 149 20.47 2.31 -3.09
C ASP A 149 19.66 3.24 -2.18
N THR A 150 18.33 3.24 -2.36
CA THR A 150 17.44 3.93 -1.42
C THR A 150 16.95 2.92 -0.40
N THR A 151 17.20 3.21 0.88
CA THR A 151 16.59 2.50 2.00
C THR A 151 15.36 3.28 2.43
N GLU A 152 14.19 2.70 2.17
CA GLU A 152 12.90 3.24 2.61
C GLU A 152 12.19 2.19 3.47
N ASP A 153 11.63 2.59 4.60
CA ASP A 153 10.95 1.66 5.50
C ASP A 153 9.48 1.50 5.09
N ILE A 154 9.03 0.25 4.92
CA ILE A 154 7.62 -0.13 4.93
C ILE A 154 7.03 0.22 6.28
N CYS A 155 5.81 0.73 6.30
CA CYS A 155 5.07 0.95 7.54
C CYS A 155 3.70 0.28 7.52
N PHE A 156 2.92 0.47 6.45
CA PHE A 156 1.54 0.00 6.41
C PHE A 156 1.18 -0.56 5.03
N VAL A 157 0.25 -1.51 5.00
CA VAL A 157 -0.34 -2.07 3.78
C VAL A 157 -1.85 -1.87 3.83
N ASP A 158 -2.36 -1.22 2.81
CA ASP A 158 -3.78 -1.02 2.58
C ASP A 158 -4.29 -2.03 1.56
N PHE A 159 -5.26 -2.83 1.99
CA PHE A 159 -6.07 -3.68 1.15
C PHE A 159 -7.39 -2.95 0.91
N ASP A 160 -7.58 -2.44 -0.30
CA ASP A 160 -8.62 -1.43 -0.58
C ASP A 160 -10.05 -2.00 -0.69
N GLY A 161 -10.20 -3.32 -0.61
CA GLY A 161 -11.46 -4.05 -0.77
C GLY A 161 -11.95 -4.17 -2.21
N ARG A 162 -11.16 -3.74 -3.20
CA ARG A 162 -11.48 -3.80 -4.64
C ARG A 162 -10.43 -4.58 -5.43
N GLY A 163 -9.52 -5.26 -4.72
CA GLY A 163 -8.44 -6.04 -5.30
C GLY A 163 -7.15 -5.25 -5.48
N SER A 164 -7.03 -4.03 -4.97
CA SER A 164 -5.77 -3.31 -4.95
C SER A 164 -5.06 -3.48 -3.62
N VAL A 165 -3.73 -3.55 -3.68
CA VAL A 165 -2.88 -3.49 -2.50
C VAL A 165 -1.93 -2.32 -2.63
N ASN A 166 -1.95 -1.44 -1.63
CA ASN A 166 -1.09 -0.26 -1.57
C ASN A 166 -0.15 -0.37 -0.38
N LEU A 167 1.11 -0.05 -0.61
CA LEU A 167 2.13 0.06 0.40
C LEU A 167 2.32 1.54 0.79
N PHE A 168 2.34 1.82 2.08
CA PHE A 168 2.69 3.12 2.64
C PHE A 168 4.03 3.03 3.37
N THR A 169 4.93 3.93 3.00
CA THR A 169 6.30 3.99 3.54
C THR A 169 6.44 5.06 4.61
N GLU A 170 7.54 5.09 5.35
CA GLU A 170 7.77 6.10 6.40
C GLU A 170 7.81 7.53 5.86
N SER A 171 8.29 7.72 4.63
CA SER A 171 8.23 9.03 3.93
C SER A 171 6.78 9.45 3.58
N GLY A 172 5.84 8.52 3.76
CA GLY A 172 4.45 8.57 3.34
C GLY A 172 4.30 8.62 1.83
N LYS A 173 5.22 7.97 1.10
CA LYS A 173 5.03 7.60 -0.29
C LYS A 173 3.99 6.47 -0.31
N THR A 174 3.10 6.54 -1.29
CA THR A 174 2.16 5.45 -1.59
C THR A 174 2.65 4.72 -2.82
N ILE A 175 2.73 3.40 -2.73
CA ILE A 175 3.20 2.53 -3.80
C ILE A 175 2.10 1.49 -4.05
N ASN A 176 1.45 1.58 -5.20
CA ASN A 176 0.52 0.53 -5.61
C ASN A 176 1.31 -0.71 -6.04
N LEU A 177 1.04 -1.85 -5.39
CA LEU A 177 1.68 -3.13 -5.66
C LEU A 177 0.91 -3.91 -6.73
N VAL A 178 -0.42 -3.88 -6.65
CA VAL A 178 -1.34 -4.55 -7.57
C VAL A 178 -2.64 -3.76 -7.69
N TYR A 179 -3.25 -3.80 -8.86
CA TYR A 179 -4.61 -3.36 -9.12
C TYR A 179 -5.40 -4.51 -9.75
N GLY A 180 -6.27 -5.16 -8.96
CA GLY A 180 -6.94 -6.38 -9.39
C GLY A 180 -5.93 -7.51 -9.57
N GLN A 181 -5.63 -7.86 -10.82
CA GLN A 181 -4.64 -8.89 -11.19
C GLN A 181 -3.43 -8.29 -11.94
N GLU A 182 -3.35 -6.95 -12.02
CA GLU A 182 -2.27 -6.25 -12.70
C GLU A 182 -1.18 -5.81 -11.70
N TRP A 183 -0.08 -6.55 -11.68
CA TRP A 183 1.06 -6.28 -10.80
C TRP A 183 1.91 -5.11 -11.30
N ASN A 184 2.29 -4.22 -10.39
CA ASN A 184 3.13 -3.08 -10.72
C ASN A 184 4.61 -3.48 -10.81
N MET A 185 5.01 -3.99 -11.98
CA MET A 185 6.36 -4.50 -12.21
C MET A 185 7.41 -3.41 -12.51
N MET A 186 6.98 -2.20 -12.91
CA MET A 186 7.88 -1.09 -13.24
C MET A 186 8.45 -0.44 -11.97
N GLY A 187 9.60 -0.94 -11.50
CA GLY A 187 10.24 -0.48 -10.25
C GLY A 187 9.56 -0.99 -8.97
N GLY A 188 8.41 -1.66 -9.07
CA GLY A 188 7.66 -2.20 -7.93
C GLY A 188 8.05 -3.62 -7.51
N GLY A 189 8.86 -4.35 -8.29
CA GLY A 189 9.18 -5.75 -8.01
C GLY A 189 9.86 -5.98 -6.64
N ASP A 190 10.80 -5.11 -6.26
CA ASP A 190 11.48 -5.21 -4.96
C ASP A 190 10.54 -4.86 -3.78
N TYR A 191 9.60 -3.93 -4.00
CA TYR A 191 8.53 -3.62 -3.06
C TYR A 191 7.58 -4.82 -2.87
N ILE A 192 7.13 -5.46 -3.96
CA ILE A 192 6.25 -6.65 -3.90
C ILE A 192 6.94 -7.77 -3.13
N ILE A 193 8.20 -8.09 -3.46
CA ILE A 193 8.98 -9.14 -2.77
C ILE A 193 9.07 -8.81 -1.28
N SER A 194 9.45 -7.59 -0.92
CA SER A 194 9.66 -7.20 0.48
C SER A 194 8.36 -7.25 1.28
N THR A 195 7.28 -6.72 0.73
CA THR A 195 5.95 -6.73 1.35
C THR A 195 5.42 -8.16 1.51
N GLY A 196 5.45 -8.98 0.45
CA GLY A 196 4.97 -10.36 0.50
C GLY A 196 5.74 -11.21 1.51
N ASN A 197 7.06 -11.07 1.59
CA ASN A 197 7.87 -11.75 2.61
C ASN A 197 7.45 -11.33 4.03
N MET A 198 7.26 -10.04 4.26
CA MET A 198 6.90 -9.53 5.58
C MET A 198 5.51 -10.03 6.00
N LEU A 199 4.53 -9.93 5.10
CA LEU A 199 3.19 -10.45 5.32
C LEU A 199 3.22 -11.96 5.61
N ASN A 200 4.06 -12.72 4.90
CA ASN A 200 4.22 -14.15 5.15
C ASN A 200 4.79 -14.45 6.55
N THR A 201 5.70 -13.61 7.05
CA THR A 201 6.23 -13.79 8.42
C THR A 201 5.20 -13.49 9.52
N GLN A 202 4.17 -12.70 9.21
CA GLN A 202 3.11 -12.29 10.14
C GLN A 202 1.74 -12.85 9.72
N LEU A 203 1.73 -13.93 8.94
CA LEU A 203 0.57 -14.35 8.14
C LEU A 203 -0.73 -14.49 8.94
N GLU A 204 -0.67 -15.15 10.09
CA GLU A 204 -1.85 -15.40 10.93
C GLU A 204 -2.38 -14.12 11.60
N ASP A 205 -1.49 -13.22 12.04
CA ASP A 205 -1.88 -11.94 12.66
C ASP A 205 -2.50 -11.00 11.62
N VAL A 206 -1.92 -10.97 10.42
CA VAL A 206 -2.47 -10.22 9.28
C VAL A 206 -3.83 -10.79 8.89
N LYS A 207 -3.95 -12.11 8.73
CA LYS A 207 -5.22 -12.78 8.41
C LYS A 207 -6.29 -12.49 9.45
N HIS A 208 -5.94 -12.54 10.74
CA HIS A 208 -6.85 -12.17 11.82
C HIS A 208 -7.29 -10.70 11.71
N THR A 209 -6.37 -9.80 11.37
CA THR A 209 -6.67 -8.38 11.16
C THR A 209 -7.64 -8.20 9.99
N LEU A 210 -7.37 -8.80 8.83
CA LEU A 210 -8.22 -8.71 7.63
C LEU A 210 -9.64 -9.24 7.88
N LEU A 211 -9.75 -10.40 8.53
CA LEU A 211 -11.06 -11.03 8.84
C LEU A 211 -11.91 -10.20 9.80
N ASN A 212 -11.28 -9.46 10.71
CA ASN A 212 -11.97 -8.76 11.80
C ASN A 212 -12.01 -7.24 11.62
N TYR A 213 -11.35 -6.68 10.59
CA TYR A 213 -11.18 -5.24 10.45
C TYR A 213 -12.52 -4.51 10.51
N ASN A 214 -13.52 -4.89 9.73
CA ASN A 214 -14.83 -4.21 9.79
C ASN A 214 -15.67 -4.59 11.01
N SER A 215 -15.44 -5.76 11.60
CA SER A 215 -16.21 -6.21 12.77
C SER A 215 -15.98 -5.34 14.02
N VAL A 216 -14.81 -4.69 14.10
CA VAL A 216 -14.41 -3.83 15.22
C VAL A 216 -14.46 -2.34 14.88
N GLU A 217 -15.10 -1.96 13.78
CA GLU A 217 -15.21 -0.57 13.32
C GLU A 217 -15.83 0.37 14.37
N MET A 218 -16.92 -0.05 15.02
CA MET A 218 -17.55 0.73 16.10
C MET A 218 -16.63 0.86 17.32
N GLN A 219 -15.82 -0.16 17.62
CA GLN A 219 -14.87 -0.11 18.74
C GLN A 219 -13.71 0.85 18.44
N ARG A 220 -13.21 0.87 17.19
CA ARG A 220 -12.23 1.86 16.73
C ARG A 220 -12.77 3.27 16.84
N GLN A 221 -14.03 3.49 16.48
CA GLN A 221 -14.67 4.80 16.61
C GLN A 221 -14.76 5.24 18.06
N LEU A 222 -15.29 4.40 18.95
CA LEU A 222 -15.39 4.72 20.37
C LEU A 222 -14.01 5.01 20.99
N LYS A 223 -12.99 4.21 20.67
CA LYS A 223 -11.62 4.45 21.13
C LYS A 223 -11.09 5.80 20.64
N THR A 224 -11.34 6.14 19.37
CA THR A 224 -10.89 7.42 18.80
C THR A 224 -11.64 8.61 19.40
N ASP A 225 -12.94 8.47 19.66
CA ASP A 225 -13.74 9.50 20.33
C ASP A 225 -13.19 9.77 21.74
N ASP A 226 -12.86 8.73 22.51
CA ASP A 226 -12.25 8.86 23.85
C ASP A 226 -10.87 9.54 23.79
N ILE A 227 -10.02 9.18 22.83
CA ILE A 227 -8.71 9.81 22.60
C ILE A 227 -8.88 11.29 22.25
N MET A 228 -9.81 11.61 21.35
CA MET A 228 -10.08 12.99 20.96
C MET A 228 -10.68 13.81 22.11
N GLU A 229 -11.52 13.22 22.96
CA GLU A 229 -12.02 13.89 24.17
C GLU A 229 -10.88 14.22 25.14
N GLU A 230 -9.99 13.26 25.39
CA GLU A 230 -8.79 13.48 26.20
C GLU A 230 -7.91 14.58 25.61
N TYR A 231 -7.59 14.51 24.32
CA TYR A 231 -6.75 15.47 23.61
C TYR A 231 -7.33 16.90 23.67
N ASN A 232 -8.63 17.05 23.40
CA ASN A 232 -9.33 18.33 23.51
C ASN A 232 -9.34 18.87 24.96
N SER A 233 -9.33 17.98 25.96
CA SER A 233 -9.22 18.38 27.36
C SER A 233 -7.87 19.05 27.66
N PHE A 234 -6.79 18.66 26.98
CA PHE A 234 -5.48 19.28 27.12
C PHE A 234 -5.44 20.65 26.42
N LEU A 235 -5.98 20.74 25.20
CA LEU A 235 -6.10 21.99 24.45
C LEU A 235 -6.93 23.07 25.17
N SER A 236 -7.92 22.68 25.97
CA SER A 236 -8.80 23.63 26.67
C SER A 236 -8.24 24.17 28.00
N LYS A 237 -7.21 23.54 28.57
CA LYS A 237 -6.67 23.93 29.89
C LYS A 237 -5.84 25.22 29.84
N TYR A 238 -5.03 25.40 28.81
CA TYR A 238 -4.21 26.60 28.59
C TYR A 238 -3.96 26.80 27.09
N ARG A 239 -3.49 27.99 26.70
CA ARG A 239 -3.16 28.30 25.31
C ARG A 239 -1.71 27.90 25.02
N TYR A 240 -1.51 26.65 24.65
CA TYR A 240 -0.25 26.14 24.10
C TYR A 240 -0.18 26.38 22.59
N ASP A 241 1.03 26.40 22.03
CA ASP A 241 1.18 26.37 20.57
C ASP A 241 0.81 24.98 20.04
N HIS A 242 1.28 23.93 20.73
CA HIS A 242 1.07 22.53 20.37
C HIS A 242 0.88 21.65 21.61
N VAL A 243 0.12 20.56 21.46
CA VAL A 243 -0.05 19.48 22.44
C VAL A 243 0.45 18.18 21.82
N LEU A 244 1.41 17.56 22.49
CA LEU A 244 1.87 16.22 22.21
C LEU A 244 1.37 15.26 23.29
N THR A 245 0.79 14.15 22.87
CA THR A 245 0.51 13.02 23.75
C THR A 245 1.61 11.97 23.60
N GLU A 246 2.24 11.62 24.72
CA GLU A 246 3.16 10.49 24.80
C GLU A 246 2.35 9.20 24.67
N GLN A 247 2.80 8.32 23.78
CA GLN A 247 2.29 6.99 23.50
C GLN A 247 3.35 5.94 23.89
N GLN A 248 3.09 4.64 23.71
CA GLN A 248 4.00 3.60 24.22
C GLN A 248 5.41 3.70 23.63
N ASP A 249 5.51 4.00 22.33
CA ASP A 249 6.76 4.02 21.57
C ASP A 249 6.91 5.23 20.64
N PHE A 250 6.00 6.20 20.71
CA PHE A 250 6.02 7.43 19.93
C PHE A 250 5.31 8.58 20.65
N TYR A 251 5.35 9.78 20.05
CA TYR A 251 4.54 10.93 20.47
C TYR A 251 3.62 11.33 19.32
N GLU A 252 2.43 11.86 19.63
CA GLU A 252 1.49 12.29 18.61
C GLU A 252 0.84 13.63 18.88
N ALA A 253 0.44 14.29 17.81
CA ALA A 253 -0.55 15.36 17.83
C ALA A 253 -1.68 15.02 16.86
N LEU A 254 -2.88 15.55 17.11
CA LEU A 254 -4.12 15.17 16.43
C LEU A 254 -4.86 16.40 15.87
N GLY A 255 -5.68 16.19 14.85
CA GLY A 255 -6.58 17.20 14.30
C GLY A 255 -5.87 18.42 13.71
N ASP A 256 -6.42 19.61 13.99
CA ASP A 256 -5.87 20.90 13.55
C ASP A 256 -4.44 21.14 14.05
N ASP A 257 -4.10 20.61 15.23
CA ASP A 257 -2.76 20.76 15.80
C ASP A 257 -1.75 19.95 14.98
N ALA A 258 -2.11 18.71 14.63
CA ALA A 258 -1.29 17.88 13.73
C ALA A 258 -1.04 18.56 12.38
N VAL A 259 -2.08 19.16 11.79
CA VAL A 259 -1.97 19.87 10.51
C VAL A 259 -1.04 21.08 10.63
N SER A 260 -1.18 21.83 11.72
CA SER A 260 -0.34 23.01 12.01
C SER A 260 1.12 22.61 12.23
N MET A 261 1.38 21.56 13.01
CA MET A 261 2.71 21.00 13.23
C MET A 261 3.33 20.47 11.94
N ALA A 262 2.57 19.73 11.13
CA ALA A 262 3.05 19.21 9.85
C ALA A 262 3.51 20.35 8.93
N SER A 263 2.73 21.44 8.85
CA SER A 263 3.08 22.62 8.08
C SER A 263 4.33 23.33 8.62
N LYS A 264 4.41 23.56 9.94
CA LYS A 264 5.47 24.38 10.56
C LYS A 264 6.81 23.65 10.61
N TYR A 265 6.79 22.36 10.94
CA TYR A 265 8.00 21.58 11.21
C TYR A 265 8.39 20.64 10.06
N HIS A 266 7.64 20.68 8.95
CA HIS A 266 7.79 19.80 7.79
C HIS A 266 7.68 18.31 8.17
N LEU A 267 6.70 17.99 9.02
CA LEU A 267 6.41 16.61 9.42
C LEU A 267 5.42 15.98 8.45
N LYS A 268 5.49 14.65 8.33
CA LYS A 268 4.53 13.91 7.53
C LYS A 268 3.21 13.79 8.27
N LEU A 269 2.13 14.13 7.57
CA LEU A 269 0.78 13.98 8.10
C LEU A 269 0.18 12.63 7.70
N TRP A 270 -0.46 11.97 8.65
CA TRP A 270 -1.14 10.69 8.48
C TRP A 270 -2.62 10.87 8.75
N ASP A 271 -3.47 10.12 8.06
CA ASP A 271 -4.88 9.97 8.41
C ASP A 271 -5.02 8.67 9.19
N ARG A 272 -5.39 8.79 10.47
CA ARG A 272 -5.78 7.68 11.33
C ARG A 272 -7.20 7.26 11.02
N ASP A 273 -7.42 5.97 10.77
CA ASP A 273 -8.77 5.42 10.61
C ASP A 273 -9.50 5.45 11.96
N ALA A 274 -10.59 6.24 12.00
CA ALA A 274 -11.45 6.41 13.16
C ALA A 274 -12.74 5.57 13.05
N GLY A 275 -12.87 4.70 12.04
CA GLY A 275 -14.07 3.92 11.77
C GLY A 275 -15.21 4.72 11.14
N ASN A 276 -16.17 4.03 10.53
CA ASN A 276 -17.32 4.59 9.82
C ASN A 276 -16.94 5.60 8.72
N GLY A 277 -15.80 5.37 8.07
CA GLY A 277 -15.21 6.26 7.07
C GLY A 277 -14.76 7.62 7.62
N LEU A 278 -14.63 7.75 8.94
CA LEU A 278 -14.01 8.91 9.59
C LEU A 278 -12.51 8.71 9.69
N VAL A 279 -11.79 9.82 9.58
CA VAL A 279 -10.35 9.85 9.80
C VAL A 279 -9.98 11.04 10.66
N VAL A 280 -8.93 10.89 11.46
CA VAL A 280 -8.34 11.98 12.25
C VAL A 280 -6.92 12.24 11.70
N PRO A 281 -6.60 13.46 11.24
CA PRO A 281 -5.24 13.77 10.86
C PRO A 281 -4.32 13.72 12.09
N MET A 282 -3.14 13.14 11.93
CA MET A 282 -2.17 12.95 13.01
C MET A 282 -0.74 13.11 12.51
N VAL A 283 0.15 13.54 13.39
CA VAL A 283 1.61 13.43 13.21
C VAL A 283 2.14 12.44 14.23
N MET A 284 3.03 11.55 13.80
CA MET A 284 3.77 10.64 14.69
C MET A 284 5.22 11.12 14.77
N LEU A 285 5.72 11.31 15.98
CA LEU A 285 7.05 11.81 16.24
C LEU A 285 7.88 10.80 17.03
N ASN A 286 9.13 10.61 16.61
CA ASN A 286 10.15 10.02 17.46
C ASN A 286 10.80 11.09 18.36
N ILE A 287 11.59 10.67 19.34
CA ILE A 287 12.22 11.58 20.31
C ILE A 287 13.04 12.69 19.67
N ASN A 288 13.76 12.42 18.57
CA ASN A 288 14.55 13.44 17.88
C ASN A 288 13.67 14.52 17.22
N GLN A 289 12.49 14.14 16.73
CA GLN A 289 11.53 15.09 16.17
C GLN A 289 10.85 15.90 17.28
N VAL A 290 10.60 15.29 18.44
CA VAL A 290 10.12 16.01 19.63
C VAL A 290 11.13 17.05 20.08
N ASP A 291 12.41 16.69 20.20
CA ASP A 291 13.48 17.64 20.56
C ASP A 291 13.54 18.83 19.60
N LYS A 292 13.37 18.59 18.30
CA LYS A 292 13.29 19.65 17.29
C LYS A 292 12.08 20.58 17.56
N VAL A 293 10.90 20.02 17.76
CA VAL A 293 9.68 20.78 18.06
C VAL A 293 9.87 21.63 19.32
N LEU A 294 10.40 21.06 20.39
CA LEU A 294 10.68 21.76 21.65
C LEU A 294 11.71 22.89 21.50
N SER A 295 12.62 22.79 20.52
CA SER A 295 13.61 23.84 20.26
C SER A 295 13.08 25.01 19.41
N GLU A 296 11.99 24.81 18.68
CA GLU A 296 11.45 25.76 17.69
C GLU A 296 10.06 26.32 18.07
N ALA A 297 9.35 25.69 19.00
CA ALA A 297 8.05 26.16 19.52
C ALA A 297 8.23 27.10 20.72
N ASP A 298 7.30 28.03 20.92
CA ASP A 298 7.32 28.90 22.09
C ASP A 298 6.71 28.21 23.32
N ASP A 299 5.66 27.39 23.11
CA ASP A 299 4.98 26.66 24.20
C ASP A 299 4.41 25.31 23.74
N VAL A 300 4.91 24.21 24.32
CA VAL A 300 4.50 22.84 23.99
C VAL A 300 4.14 22.10 25.26
N LEU A 301 2.92 21.55 25.30
CA LEU A 301 2.50 20.64 26.34
C LEU A 301 2.81 19.19 25.90
N ILE A 302 3.49 18.44 26.76
CA ILE A 302 3.64 16.98 26.61
C ILE A 302 2.90 16.32 27.78
N GLU A 303 1.94 15.45 27.47
CA GLU A 303 1.16 14.71 28.46
C GLU A 303 1.12 13.23 28.11
N GLU A 304 1.13 12.37 29.13
CA GLU A 304 0.92 10.93 28.94
C GLU A 304 -0.56 10.67 28.65
N SER A 305 -0.87 9.97 27.55
CA SER A 305 -2.26 9.58 27.27
C SER A 305 -2.72 8.50 28.23
N ARG A 306 -3.99 8.55 28.64
CA ARG A 306 -4.61 7.45 29.41
C ARG A 306 -4.90 6.23 28.53
N ILE A 307 -4.97 6.44 27.22
CA ILE A 307 -5.26 5.42 26.21
C ILE A 307 -3.97 5.19 25.43
N MET A 308 -3.07 4.43 26.05
CA MET A 308 -1.78 4.06 25.46
C MET A 308 -1.96 3.14 24.26
N GLU A 309 -1.47 3.59 23.12
CA GLU A 309 -1.34 2.79 21.90
C GLU A 309 0.13 2.60 21.55
N SER A 310 0.45 1.41 21.04
CA SER A 310 1.70 1.21 20.32
C SER A 310 1.50 1.56 18.86
N ARG A 311 2.59 1.90 18.17
CA ARG A 311 2.55 2.16 16.72
C ARG A 311 1.93 0.97 15.96
N ASP A 312 2.22 -0.26 16.37
CA ASP A 312 1.75 -1.50 15.75
C ASP A 312 0.22 -1.68 15.81
N GLU A 313 -0.45 -0.99 16.74
CA GLU A 313 -1.92 -0.99 16.86
C GLU A 313 -2.61 0.02 15.93
N LEU A 314 -1.85 0.91 15.28
CA LEU A 314 -2.41 1.97 14.45
C LEU A 314 -2.79 1.49 13.05
N ALA A 315 -3.98 1.90 12.61
CA ALA A 315 -4.43 1.83 11.23
C ALA A 315 -4.37 3.23 10.61
N VAL A 316 -3.29 3.52 9.89
CA VAL A 316 -3.04 4.86 9.31
C VAL A 316 -2.63 4.78 7.85
N LYS A 317 -2.91 5.85 7.10
CA LYS A 317 -2.43 6.05 5.73
C LYS A 317 -1.88 7.46 5.54
N PRO A 318 -1.00 7.71 4.56
CA PRO A 318 -0.55 9.06 4.26
C PRO A 318 -1.75 9.97 3.98
N SER A 319 -1.82 11.09 4.69
CA SER A 319 -2.96 12.02 4.55
C SER A 319 -2.93 12.68 3.16
N PRO A 320 -4.08 12.81 2.45
CA PRO A 320 -4.14 13.61 1.21
C PRO A 320 -3.86 15.10 1.46
N LEU A 321 -3.91 15.54 2.71
CA LEU A 321 -3.56 16.88 3.16
C LEU A 321 -2.09 17.24 2.89
N ASN A 322 -1.20 16.25 2.78
CA ASN A 322 0.23 16.50 2.50
C ASN A 322 0.47 17.24 1.18
N GLU A 323 -0.42 17.12 0.20
CA GLU A 323 -0.32 17.86 -1.07
C GLU A 323 -0.57 19.35 -0.86
N GLY A 324 -1.61 19.70 -0.09
CA GLY A 324 -1.98 21.08 0.25
C GLY A 324 -0.96 21.78 1.15
N LEU A 325 -0.22 21.02 1.97
CA LEU A 325 0.90 21.56 2.75
C LEU A 325 2.06 22.06 1.88
N ASN A 326 2.18 21.53 0.65
CA ASN A 326 3.20 21.89 -0.33
C ASN A 326 2.65 22.75 -1.47
N GLU A 327 1.43 23.29 -1.33
CA GLU A 327 0.79 24.08 -2.37
C GLU A 327 1.59 25.36 -2.65
N THR A 328 1.86 25.61 -3.94
CA THR A 328 2.57 26.81 -4.41
C THR A 328 1.65 27.79 -5.15
N LEU A 329 0.41 27.37 -5.43
CA LEU A 329 -0.59 28.16 -6.14
C LEU A 329 -1.49 28.88 -5.13
N HIS A 330 -1.81 30.14 -5.40
CA HIS A 330 -2.69 30.94 -4.55
C HIS A 330 -3.97 31.29 -5.31
N PHE A 331 -5.08 30.73 -4.86
CA PHE A 331 -6.42 30.98 -5.42
C PHE A 331 -7.10 32.13 -4.65
N ASN A 332 -7.65 33.11 -5.36
CA ASN A 332 -8.26 34.31 -4.76
C ASN A 332 -9.59 33.98 -4.06
N GLU A 333 -10.38 33.11 -4.67
CA GLU A 333 -11.65 32.61 -4.16
C GLU A 333 -11.73 31.12 -4.52
N SER A 334 -12.21 30.30 -3.61
CA SER A 334 -12.32 28.86 -3.82
C SER A 334 -13.27 28.20 -2.82
N GLY A 335 -13.67 26.98 -3.12
CA GLY A 335 -14.43 26.16 -2.19
C GLY A 335 -14.78 24.80 -2.76
N ILE A 336 -15.36 23.98 -1.91
CA ILE A 336 -15.94 22.68 -2.27
C ILE A 336 -17.46 22.75 -2.07
N LYS A 337 -18.21 22.20 -3.03
CA LYS A 337 -19.68 22.16 -3.01
C LYS A 337 -20.20 20.78 -3.34
N LYS A 338 -21.37 20.44 -2.80
CA LYS A 338 -22.14 19.26 -3.19
C LYS A 338 -23.15 19.64 -4.28
N THR A 339 -23.18 18.89 -5.37
CA THR A 339 -24.12 19.10 -6.47
C THR A 339 -25.48 18.48 -6.15
N ARG A 340 -26.50 18.80 -6.95
CA ARG A 340 -27.84 18.19 -6.82
C ARG A 340 -27.85 16.69 -7.08
N ASN A 341 -26.89 16.19 -7.86
CA ASN A 341 -26.79 14.77 -8.19
C ASN A 341 -26.12 13.95 -7.09
N GLY A 342 -25.55 14.61 -6.08
CA GLY A 342 -24.85 13.97 -4.97
C GLY A 342 -23.33 14.07 -5.07
N ASP A 343 -22.80 14.47 -6.21
CA ASP A 343 -21.37 14.59 -6.47
C ASP A 343 -20.74 15.77 -5.71
N TYR A 344 -19.42 15.73 -5.55
CA TYR A 344 -18.65 16.78 -4.89
C TYR A 344 -17.73 17.44 -5.90
N MET A 345 -17.71 18.77 -5.92
CA MET A 345 -16.89 19.54 -6.85
C MET A 345 -16.08 20.60 -6.12
N VAL A 346 -14.86 20.82 -6.61
CA VAL A 346 -14.03 21.96 -6.23
C VAL A 346 -14.15 23.05 -7.28
N TRP A 347 -14.25 24.30 -6.84
CA TRP A 347 -14.27 25.48 -7.70
C TRP A 347 -13.23 26.48 -7.22
N ALA A 348 -12.69 27.26 -8.15
CA ALA A 348 -11.70 28.27 -7.84
C ALA A 348 -11.69 29.40 -8.85
N ARG A 349 -11.17 30.54 -8.38
CA ARG A 349 -10.82 31.70 -9.19
C ARG A 349 -9.34 32.00 -9.01
N LEU A 350 -8.61 32.06 -10.13
CA LEU A 350 -7.19 32.37 -10.17
C LEU A 350 -6.97 33.65 -10.96
N ASN A 351 -6.35 34.66 -10.33
CA ASN A 351 -6.09 35.97 -10.96
C ASN A 351 -7.35 36.63 -11.55
N GLY A 352 -8.51 36.45 -10.90
CA GLY A 352 -9.79 37.01 -11.34
C GLY A 352 -10.52 36.20 -12.42
N VAL A 353 -9.97 35.06 -12.87
CA VAL A 353 -10.59 34.17 -13.85
C VAL A 353 -11.18 32.95 -13.16
N ASP A 354 -12.44 32.64 -13.46
CA ASP A 354 -13.13 31.45 -12.96
C ASP A 354 -12.59 30.21 -13.66
N LEU A 355 -12.16 29.22 -12.87
CA LEU A 355 -11.74 27.92 -13.36
C LEU A 355 -12.96 27.00 -13.52
N PRO A 356 -12.91 26.04 -14.46
CA PRO A 356 -13.99 25.08 -14.61
C PRO A 356 -14.09 24.19 -13.38
N ASP A 357 -15.29 24.02 -12.81
CA ASP A 357 -15.51 23.11 -11.69
C ASP A 357 -14.95 21.71 -12.01
N LYS A 358 -14.22 21.12 -11.06
CA LYS A 358 -13.66 19.76 -11.17
C LYS A 358 -14.30 18.86 -10.12
N GLU A 359 -14.59 17.63 -10.51
CA GLU A 359 -15.07 16.61 -9.58
C GLU A 359 -13.94 16.19 -8.63
N ILE A 360 -14.30 15.95 -7.37
CA ILE A 360 -13.41 15.43 -6.33
C ILE A 360 -14.01 14.19 -5.70
N THR A 361 -13.21 13.44 -4.95
CA THR A 361 -13.68 12.22 -4.31
C THR A 361 -14.75 12.51 -3.24
N PRO A 362 -15.75 11.62 -3.06
CA PRO A 362 -16.75 11.76 -2.01
C PRO A 362 -16.14 11.87 -0.61
N GLU A 363 -15.06 11.15 -0.32
CA GLU A 363 -14.37 11.17 0.97
C GLU A 363 -13.88 12.57 1.30
N MET A 364 -13.21 13.23 0.34
CA MET A 364 -12.69 14.58 0.48
C MET A 364 -13.83 15.60 0.65
N GLY A 365 -14.87 15.48 -0.17
CA GLY A 365 -16.03 16.39 -0.13
C GLY A 365 -16.85 16.27 1.16
N ILE A 366 -17.07 15.05 1.65
CA ILE A 366 -17.77 14.79 2.92
C ILE A 366 -16.97 15.37 4.09
N ARG A 367 -15.65 15.11 4.14
CA ARG A 367 -14.76 15.63 5.19
C ARG A 367 -14.79 17.16 5.23
N TYR A 368 -14.63 17.82 4.08
CA TYR A 368 -14.63 19.28 4.01
C TYR A 368 -15.94 19.92 4.50
N LEU A 369 -17.09 19.36 4.12
CA LEU A 369 -18.40 19.92 4.49
C LEU A 369 -18.77 19.64 5.96
N ARG A 370 -18.16 18.65 6.60
CA ARG A 370 -18.32 18.38 8.04
C ARG A 370 -17.55 19.35 8.92
N LEU A 371 -16.39 19.83 8.46
CA LEU A 371 -15.58 20.79 9.19
C LEU A 371 -16.24 22.18 9.18
N THR A 372 -16.27 22.86 10.33
CA THR A 372 -16.83 24.22 10.44
C THR A 372 -15.80 25.32 10.13
N GLY A 373 -14.52 25.02 10.34
CA GLY A 373 -13.35 25.88 10.13
C GLY A 373 -12.07 25.11 10.47
N GLY A 374 -10.95 25.80 10.69
CA GLY A 374 -9.71 25.18 11.17
C GLY A 374 -8.66 24.94 10.09
N ALA A 375 -7.44 24.63 10.55
CA ALA A 375 -6.27 24.38 9.69
C ALA A 375 -6.51 23.18 8.77
N GLU A 376 -7.16 22.13 9.27
CA GLU A 376 -7.54 20.96 8.49
C GLU A 376 -8.44 21.32 7.32
N LYS A 377 -9.48 22.14 7.55
CA LYS A 377 -10.42 22.55 6.50
C LYS A 377 -9.73 23.37 5.42
N GLU A 378 -8.84 24.27 5.83
CA GLU A 378 -8.06 25.09 4.90
C GLU A 378 -7.12 24.24 4.06
N VAL A 379 -6.32 23.36 4.68
CA VAL A 379 -5.36 22.49 3.96
C VAL A 379 -6.09 21.48 3.09
N LEU A 380 -7.26 20.98 3.50
CA LEU A 380 -8.07 20.08 2.68
C LEU A 380 -8.53 20.76 1.39
N LEU A 381 -8.96 22.03 1.48
CA LEU A 381 -9.30 22.80 0.28
C LEU A 381 -8.09 22.98 -0.63
N ARG A 382 -6.93 23.33 -0.06
CA ARG A 382 -5.66 23.46 -0.81
C ARG A 382 -5.25 22.18 -1.52
N SER A 383 -5.33 21.04 -0.83
CA SER A 383 -5.10 19.72 -1.44
C SER A 383 -6.06 19.47 -2.61
N ALA A 384 -7.35 19.74 -2.44
CA ALA A 384 -8.35 19.52 -3.50
C ALA A 384 -8.05 20.37 -4.73
N LEU A 385 -7.65 21.62 -4.52
CA LEU A 385 -7.28 22.56 -5.57
C LEU A 385 -6.01 22.11 -6.30
N GLN A 386 -4.98 21.72 -5.56
CA GLN A 386 -3.72 21.25 -6.11
C GLN A 386 -3.92 19.97 -6.94
N GLN A 387 -4.69 19.00 -6.44
CA GLN A 387 -5.03 17.78 -7.17
C GLN A 387 -5.82 18.06 -8.45
N SER A 388 -6.75 19.01 -8.39
CA SER A 388 -7.68 19.28 -9.50
C SER A 388 -7.12 20.19 -10.59
N TYR A 389 -6.28 21.15 -10.22
CA TYR A 389 -5.80 22.20 -11.13
C TYR A 389 -4.27 22.30 -11.22
N GLY A 390 -3.52 21.76 -10.25
CA GLY A 390 -2.08 22.00 -10.11
C GLY A 390 -1.28 21.62 -11.35
N THR A 391 -1.46 20.39 -11.85
CA THR A 391 -0.75 19.90 -13.04
C THR A 391 -1.05 20.74 -14.29
N GLU A 392 -2.33 21.05 -14.54
CA GLU A 392 -2.75 21.84 -15.70
C GLU A 392 -2.13 23.24 -15.67
N ILE A 393 -2.14 23.90 -14.51
CA ILE A 393 -1.59 25.24 -14.32
C ILE A 393 -0.07 25.23 -14.47
N SER A 394 0.64 24.28 -13.85
CA SER A 394 2.11 24.16 -13.97
C SER A 394 2.55 23.92 -15.42
N GLN A 395 1.80 23.11 -16.18
CA GLN A 395 2.06 22.90 -17.60
C GLN A 395 1.85 24.16 -18.44
N LEU A 396 0.83 24.95 -18.15
CA LEU A 396 0.61 26.24 -18.82
C LEU A 396 1.73 27.24 -18.49
N ALA A 397 2.18 27.31 -17.25
CA ALA A 397 3.26 28.19 -16.82
C ALA A 397 4.59 27.86 -17.52
N SER A 398 4.96 26.58 -17.59
CA SER A 398 6.20 26.11 -18.24
C SER A 398 6.19 26.32 -19.76
N ARG A 399 5.05 26.15 -20.42
CA ARG A 399 4.89 26.49 -21.86
C ARG A 399 5.02 27.99 -22.12
N SER A 400 4.47 28.82 -21.22
CA SER A 400 4.57 30.27 -21.31
C SER A 400 6.01 30.77 -21.13
N GLN A 401 6.78 30.17 -20.21
CA GLN A 401 8.21 30.47 -20.03
C GLN A 401 9.05 29.98 -21.23
N SER A 402 8.76 28.81 -21.78
CA SER A 402 9.46 28.28 -22.97
C SER A 402 9.22 29.13 -24.23
N ALA A 403 8.08 29.81 -24.33
CA ALA A 403 7.79 30.77 -25.40
C ALA A 403 8.57 32.10 -25.25
N MET A 404 8.94 32.51 -24.03
CA MET A 404 9.75 33.70 -23.78
C MET A 404 11.26 33.48 -24.01
N VAL A 405 11.75 32.23 -23.96
CA VAL A 405 13.18 31.89 -24.16
C VAL A 405 13.57 31.77 -25.65
N LYS A 406 12.62 32.00 -26.58
CA LYS A 406 12.86 31.99 -28.04
C LYS A 406 12.73 33.39 -28.67
N ILE A 407 13.38 34.41 -28.10
CA ILE A 407 13.54 35.73 -28.75
C ILE A 407 15.02 36.09 -28.80
#